data_AF-A0A7W4EPV3-F1
#
_entry.id   AF-A0A7W4EPV3-F1
#
_cell.length_a   1.000
_cell.length_b   1.000
_cell.length_c   1.000
_cell.angle_alpha   90.00
_cell.angle_beta   90.00
_cell.angle_gamma   90.00
#
_symmetry.space_group_name_H-M   'P 1'
#
loop_
_entity.id
_entity.type
_entity.pdbx_description
1 polymer ?
#
loop_
_entity_poly.entity_id
_entity_poly.type
_entity_poly.pdbx_seq_one_letter_code
_entity_poly.pdbx_strand_id
1 'polypeptide(L)'
;MKKIIISIIIIILLTISAIIFFITRNQTQSIPNSEVTFIFNKVDGASVSLYQNKSQASTKGSLGEKITDLSPNITLSLPRNKNYIAKVSGDGIKEYNSIVYLNNSKVKHRLYISRTDQYLASIKRAEAEEIITSANNQLQKWMRLYSISSDNLKIVDDGTWAVIKLDYRGNTVLNRDSLFAILHKDLNEWKVAANPEIVVSKIDHPNIPSSAILEASPVAPPAK
;
A
#
# COMPACT_ATOMS: atom_id res chain seq x y z
N MET A 1 48.07 -12.49 -61.00
CA MET A 1 47.88 -13.27 -59.76
C MET A 1 48.09 -12.45 -58.49
N LYS A 2 49.26 -11.86 -58.22
CA LYS A 2 49.50 -11.03 -57.00
C LYS A 2 48.46 -9.92 -56.75
N LYS A 3 48.06 -9.16 -57.78
CA LYS A 3 47.05 -8.09 -57.65
C LYS A 3 45.66 -8.59 -57.24
N ILE A 4 45.27 -9.78 -57.72
CA ILE A 4 43.96 -10.40 -57.41
C ILE A 4 43.93 -10.87 -55.95
N ILE A 5 45.02 -11.47 -55.47
CA ILE A 5 45.16 -11.92 -54.08
C ILE A 5 45.10 -10.73 -53.11
N ILE A 6 45.76 -9.61 -53.44
CA ILE A 6 45.74 -8.38 -52.63
C ILE A 6 44.31 -7.81 -52.55
N SER A 7 43.57 -7.77 -53.67
CA SER A 7 42.17 -7.30 -53.66
C SER A 7 41.25 -8.17 -52.79
N ILE A 8 41.41 -9.50 -52.81
CA ILE A 8 40.62 -10.41 -51.97
C ILE A 8 40.88 -10.17 -50.48
N ILE A 9 42.16 -9.99 -50.11
CA ILE A 9 42.54 -9.70 -48.71
C ILE A 9 41.91 -8.39 -48.21
N ILE A 10 41.91 -7.35 -49.04
CA ILE A 10 41.30 -6.04 -48.70
C ILE A 10 39.78 -6.19 -48.45
N ILE A 11 39.09 -6.96 -49.29
CA ILE A 11 37.64 -7.18 -49.14
C ILE A 11 37.34 -7.90 -47.82
N ILE A 12 38.13 -8.91 -47.46
CA ILE A 12 37.98 -9.66 -46.21
C ILE A 12 38.23 -8.75 -44.99
N LEU A 13 39.25 -7.89 -45.05
CA LEU A 13 39.54 -6.94 -43.98
C LEU A 13 38.41 -5.91 -43.79
N LEU A 14 37.84 -5.41 -44.90
CA LEU A 14 36.71 -4.48 -44.85
C LEU A 14 35.44 -5.12 -44.28
N THR A 15 35.14 -6.37 -44.62
CA THR A 15 33.97 -7.08 -44.07
C THR A 15 34.14 -7.38 -42.59
N ILE A 16 35.32 -7.82 -42.14
CA ILE A 16 35.61 -8.03 -40.71
C ILE A 16 35.46 -6.71 -39.94
N SER A 17 36.00 -5.60 -40.47
CA SER A 17 35.86 -4.27 -39.85
C SER A 17 34.40 -3.82 -39.74
N ALA A 18 33.59 -4.04 -40.78
CA ALA A 18 32.16 -3.73 -40.76
C ALA A 18 31.38 -4.55 -39.74
N ILE A 19 31.71 -5.85 -39.58
CA ILE A 19 31.10 -6.74 -38.58
C ILE A 19 31.45 -6.27 -37.16
N ILE A 20 32.73 -5.96 -36.90
CA ILE A 20 33.17 -5.45 -35.60
C ILE A 20 32.48 -4.12 -35.27
N PHE A 21 32.38 -3.21 -36.24
CA PHE A 21 31.66 -1.94 -36.09
C PHE A 21 30.18 -2.14 -35.79
N PHE A 22 29.52 -3.10 -36.44
CA PHE A 22 28.11 -3.41 -36.20
C PHE A 22 27.88 -4.01 -34.81
N ILE A 23 28.75 -4.91 -34.34
CA ILE A 23 28.69 -5.50 -33.00
C ILE A 23 28.92 -4.43 -31.93
N THR A 24 29.94 -3.60 -32.08
CA THR A 24 30.26 -2.52 -31.11
C THR A 24 29.17 -1.44 -31.08
N ARG A 25 28.60 -1.07 -32.22
CA ARG A 25 27.47 -0.12 -32.29
C ARG A 25 26.20 -0.66 -31.64
N ASN A 26 25.92 -1.95 -31.77
CA ASN A 26 24.77 -2.58 -31.11
C ASN A 26 24.99 -2.79 -29.60
N GLN A 27 26.24 -2.98 -29.15
CA GLN A 27 26.57 -3.04 -27.72
C GLN A 27 26.54 -1.67 -27.02
N THR A 28 26.66 -0.56 -27.76
CA THR A 28 26.73 0.80 -27.21
C THR A 28 25.42 1.60 -27.30
N GLN A 29 24.31 1.01 -27.78
CA GLN A 29 23.01 1.66 -27.63
C GLN A 29 22.66 1.74 -26.14
N SER A 30 22.71 2.96 -25.59
CA SER A 30 22.28 3.25 -24.23
C SER A 30 20.83 2.80 -24.08
N ILE A 31 20.60 1.79 -23.25
CA ILE A 31 19.25 1.31 -22.96
C ILE A 31 18.49 2.47 -22.30
N PRO A 32 17.32 2.86 -22.82
CA PRO A 32 16.63 4.02 -22.28
C PRO A 32 16.18 3.73 -20.85
N ASN A 33 16.43 4.68 -19.96
CA ASN A 33 15.89 4.64 -18.62
C ASN A 33 14.38 5.01 -18.63
N SER A 34 13.70 4.59 -17.57
CA SER A 34 12.40 5.11 -17.14
C SER A 34 12.59 5.93 -15.87
N GLU A 35 11.93 7.07 -15.80
CA GLU A 35 11.70 7.78 -14.55
C GLU A 35 10.52 7.13 -13.83
N VAL A 36 10.74 6.66 -12.61
CA VAL A 36 9.72 5.96 -11.82
C VAL A 36 9.51 6.71 -10.52
N THR A 37 8.30 7.25 -10.34
CA THR A 37 7.89 7.88 -9.09
C THR A 37 7.17 6.86 -8.21
N PHE A 38 7.70 6.60 -7.02
CA PHE A 38 7.09 5.73 -6.01
C PHE A 38 6.22 6.55 -5.07
N ILE A 39 4.93 6.22 -5.00
CA ILE A 39 3.92 7.01 -4.27
C ILE A 39 3.33 6.14 -3.16
N PHE A 40 3.54 6.55 -1.91
CA PHE A 40 2.97 5.91 -0.73
C PHE A 40 2.98 6.90 0.45
N ASN A 41 2.12 6.67 1.43
CA ASN A 41 2.11 7.44 2.67
C ASN A 41 3.16 6.89 3.64
N LYS A 42 3.81 7.78 4.40
CA LYS A 42 4.68 7.36 5.49
C LYS A 42 3.81 6.72 6.58
N VAL A 43 4.21 5.53 7.04
CA VAL A 43 3.60 4.81 8.15
C VAL A 43 4.71 4.46 9.12
N ASP A 44 4.52 4.75 10.40
CA ASP A 44 5.57 4.54 11.41
C ASP A 44 5.91 3.05 11.56
N GLY A 45 7.21 2.74 11.60
CA GLY A 45 7.71 1.36 11.62
C GLY A 45 7.71 0.66 10.26
N ALA A 46 7.15 1.26 9.20
CA ALA A 46 7.24 0.74 7.84
C ALA A 46 8.53 1.14 7.12
N SER A 47 9.03 0.22 6.33
CA SER A 47 10.14 0.41 5.40
C SER A 47 9.71 -0.05 4.01
N VAL A 48 10.12 0.72 3.00
CA VAL A 48 9.94 0.37 1.60
C VAL A 48 11.31 0.33 0.95
N SER A 49 11.67 -0.81 0.37
CA SER A 49 12.97 -0.99 -0.28
C SER A 49 12.79 -1.50 -1.71
N LEU A 50 13.62 -1.00 -2.62
CA LEU A 50 13.66 -1.41 -4.01
C LEU A 50 14.72 -2.50 -4.20
N TYR A 51 14.35 -3.56 -4.89
CA TYR A 51 15.22 -4.68 -5.24
C TYR A 51 15.22 -4.92 -6.74
N GLN A 52 16.32 -5.45 -7.26
CA GLN A 52 16.31 -6.08 -8.57
C GLN A 52 15.54 -7.41 -8.50
N ASN A 53 14.64 -7.67 -9.43
CA ASN A 53 13.95 -8.95 -9.52
C ASN A 53 14.86 -9.99 -10.18
N LYS A 54 15.10 -11.12 -9.51
CA LYS A 54 15.91 -12.22 -10.03
C LYS A 54 15.19 -13.03 -11.12
N SER A 55 13.86 -13.04 -11.16
CA SER A 55 13.11 -13.76 -12.19
C SER A 55 12.78 -12.85 -13.36
N GLN A 56 13.20 -13.24 -14.57
CA GLN A 56 12.77 -12.59 -15.81
C GLN A 56 11.32 -12.96 -16.21
N ALA A 57 10.71 -13.97 -15.57
CA ALA A 57 9.37 -14.45 -15.88
C ALA A 57 8.42 -14.32 -14.67
N SER A 58 7.38 -13.48 -14.85
CA SER A 58 6.05 -13.45 -14.23
C SER A 58 5.85 -13.53 -12.69
N THR A 59 5.16 -12.51 -12.18
CA THR A 59 4.14 -12.50 -11.10
C THR A 59 4.50 -12.93 -9.66
N LYS A 60 5.59 -13.66 -9.41
CA LYS A 60 6.12 -13.92 -8.06
C LYS A 60 7.65 -13.80 -8.09
N GLY A 61 8.13 -12.57 -8.23
CA GLY A 61 9.56 -12.31 -8.29
C GLY A 61 10.25 -12.63 -6.96
N SER A 62 11.41 -13.26 -7.02
CA SER A 62 12.31 -13.42 -5.86
C SER A 62 13.19 -12.17 -5.72
N LEU A 63 13.38 -11.75 -4.46
CA LEU A 63 14.19 -10.57 -4.15
C LEU A 63 15.64 -10.83 -4.54
N GLY A 64 16.16 -9.98 -5.42
CA GLY A 64 17.56 -9.93 -5.77
C GLY A 64 18.35 -9.01 -4.85
N GLU A 65 19.30 -8.30 -5.43
CA GLU A 65 20.08 -7.30 -4.71
C GLU A 65 19.20 -6.10 -4.34
N LYS A 66 19.37 -5.61 -3.12
CA LYS A 66 18.74 -4.35 -2.67
C LYS A 66 19.42 -3.20 -3.39
N ILE A 67 18.62 -2.38 -4.06
CA ILE A 67 19.10 -1.19 -4.77
C ILE A 67 19.13 0.00 -3.81
N THR A 68 18.01 0.28 -3.13
CA THR A 68 17.89 1.44 -2.25
C THR A 68 16.67 1.34 -1.34
N ASP A 69 16.64 2.17 -0.31
CA ASP A 69 15.43 2.45 0.46
C ASP A 69 14.67 3.63 -0.17
N LEU A 70 13.34 3.50 -0.21
CA LEU A 70 12.48 4.47 -0.86
C LEU A 70 11.90 5.42 0.20
N SER A 71 11.99 6.72 -0.08
CA SER A 71 11.19 7.73 0.60
C SER A 71 9.87 7.95 -0.15
N PRO A 72 8.81 8.42 0.54
CA PRO A 72 7.55 8.81 -0.12
C PRO A 72 7.78 9.78 -1.28
N ASN A 73 7.12 9.53 -2.42
CA ASN A 73 7.15 10.37 -3.62
C ASN A 73 8.53 10.52 -4.29
N ILE A 74 9.49 9.66 -3.99
CA ILE A 74 10.81 9.64 -4.64
C ILE A 74 10.68 9.26 -6.12
N THR A 75 11.45 9.92 -6.98
CA THR A 75 11.59 9.54 -8.40
C THR A 75 12.99 9.03 -8.68
N LEU A 76 13.09 7.85 -9.30
CA LEU A 76 14.35 7.21 -9.66
C LEU A 76 14.46 7.01 -11.18
N SER A 77 15.67 7.09 -11.72
CA SER A 77 15.97 6.74 -13.11
C SER A 77 16.42 5.28 -13.18
N LEU A 78 15.59 4.40 -13.73
CA LEU A 78 15.82 2.94 -13.74
C LEU A 78 15.90 2.38 -15.17
N PRO A 79 16.90 1.54 -15.49
CA PRO A 79 17.00 0.85 -16.79
C PRO A 79 15.78 -0.01 -17.14
N ARG A 80 15.19 0.18 -18.34
CA ARG A 80 13.99 -0.55 -18.79
C ARG A 80 14.19 -2.04 -19.05
N ASN A 81 15.42 -2.49 -19.28
CA ASN A 81 15.71 -3.90 -19.54
C ASN A 81 15.82 -4.74 -18.25
N LYS A 82 15.62 -4.14 -17.08
CA LYS A 82 15.64 -4.81 -15.78
C LYS A 82 14.24 -4.83 -15.16
N ASN A 83 13.98 -5.86 -14.37
CA ASN A 83 12.76 -6.00 -13.57
C ASN A 83 13.05 -5.60 -12.13
N TYR A 84 12.09 -4.97 -11.47
CA TYR A 84 12.25 -4.45 -10.11
C TYR A 84 11.08 -4.87 -9.21
N ILE A 85 11.36 -5.00 -7.91
CA ILE A 85 10.38 -5.27 -6.87
C ILE A 85 10.52 -4.20 -5.80
N ALA A 86 9.42 -3.54 -5.47
CA ALA A 86 9.30 -2.77 -4.24
C ALA A 86 8.79 -3.72 -3.14
N LYS A 87 9.58 -3.93 -2.09
CA LYS A 87 9.17 -4.65 -0.89
C LYS A 87 8.67 -3.66 0.14
N VAL A 88 7.50 -3.94 0.71
CA VAL A 88 7.00 -3.28 1.92
C VAL A 88 7.18 -4.24 3.09
N SER A 89 7.79 -3.76 4.17
CA SER A 89 8.02 -4.54 5.40
C SER A 89 8.19 -3.63 6.60
N GLY A 90 8.27 -4.22 7.79
CA GLY A 90 8.46 -3.48 9.03
C GLY A 90 7.69 -4.10 10.18
N ASP A 91 7.95 -3.62 11.38
CA ASP A 91 7.25 -4.12 12.56
C ASP A 91 5.76 -3.74 12.51
N GLY A 92 4.90 -4.73 12.76
CA GLY A 92 3.45 -4.56 12.64
C GLY A 92 2.93 -4.28 11.22
N ILE A 93 3.74 -4.45 10.17
CA ILE A 93 3.36 -4.21 8.77
C ILE A 93 3.03 -5.53 8.06
N LYS A 94 1.96 -5.54 7.27
CA LYS A 94 1.64 -6.66 6.37
C LYS A 94 2.63 -6.65 5.21
N GLU A 95 3.62 -7.53 5.28
CA GLU A 95 4.65 -7.59 4.24
C GLU A 95 4.09 -8.00 2.89
N TYR A 96 4.57 -7.34 1.83
CA TYR A 96 4.31 -7.78 0.46
C TYR A 96 5.37 -7.24 -0.49
N ASN A 97 5.42 -7.89 -1.66
CA ASN A 97 6.26 -7.50 -2.78
C ASN A 97 5.38 -6.98 -3.92
N SER A 98 5.71 -5.83 -4.47
CA SER A 98 5.06 -5.23 -5.63
C SER A 98 6.01 -5.20 -6.82
N ILE A 99 5.56 -5.73 -7.96
CA ILE A 99 6.36 -5.71 -9.19
C ILE A 99 6.26 -4.32 -9.82
N VAL A 100 7.41 -3.74 -10.16
CA VAL A 100 7.50 -2.42 -10.80
C VAL A 100 7.70 -2.61 -12.30
N TYR A 101 6.66 -2.30 -13.08
CA TYR A 101 6.67 -2.42 -14.54
C TYR A 101 7.16 -1.13 -15.20
N LEU A 102 8.26 -1.20 -15.96
CA LEU A 102 8.89 -0.05 -16.62
C LEU A 102 8.47 0.12 -18.08
N ASN A 103 7.16 0.09 -18.33
CA ASN A 103 6.62 0.01 -19.69
C ASN A 103 6.73 1.35 -20.46
N ASN A 104 6.91 2.48 -19.77
CA ASN A 104 6.93 3.82 -20.32
C ASN A 104 8.14 4.63 -19.84
N SER A 105 8.43 5.77 -20.47
CA SER A 105 9.49 6.70 -20.03
C SER A 105 9.25 7.33 -18.68
N LYS A 106 7.98 7.49 -18.29
CA LYS A 106 7.57 7.96 -16.97
C LYS A 106 6.54 6.99 -16.40
N VAL A 107 6.77 6.51 -15.20
CA VAL A 107 5.93 5.53 -14.50
C VAL A 107 5.61 6.05 -13.11
N LYS A 108 4.35 5.96 -12.70
CA LYS A 108 3.94 6.18 -11.31
C LYS A 108 3.59 4.83 -10.71
N HIS A 109 4.30 4.43 -9.67
CA HIS A 109 4.09 3.17 -8.97
C HIS A 109 3.56 3.45 -7.57
N ARG A 110 2.32 3.03 -7.30
CA ARG A 110 1.68 3.23 -5.98
C ARG A 110 1.86 1.99 -5.11
N LEU A 111 2.18 2.22 -3.84
CA LEU A 111 2.26 1.19 -2.82
C LEU A 111 1.28 1.53 -1.70
N TYR A 112 0.57 0.51 -1.22
CA TYR A 112 -0.37 0.62 -0.11
C TYR A 112 0.25 -0.07 1.10
N ILE A 113 0.49 0.65 2.19
CA ILE A 113 1.08 0.09 3.41
C ILE A 113 -0.07 -0.18 4.38
N SER A 114 -0.16 -1.40 4.89
CA SER A 114 -1.21 -1.81 5.83
C SER A 114 -0.61 -2.49 7.05
N ARG A 115 -1.26 -2.34 8.20
CA ARG A 115 -0.89 -3.03 9.43
C ARG A 115 -1.30 -4.50 9.39
N THR A 116 -0.66 -5.32 10.22
CA THR A 116 -1.13 -6.67 10.52
C THR A 116 -2.29 -6.63 11.50
N ASP A 117 -3.18 -7.63 11.43
CA ASP A 117 -4.28 -7.77 12.40
C ASP A 117 -3.78 -7.89 13.84
N GLN A 118 -2.61 -8.53 14.02
CA GLN A 118 -1.96 -8.66 15.33
C GLN A 118 -1.56 -7.30 15.93
N TYR A 119 -1.04 -6.39 15.10
CA TYR A 119 -0.66 -5.04 15.52
C TYR A 119 -1.90 -4.19 15.85
N LEU A 120 -2.93 -4.24 15.01
CA LEU A 120 -4.20 -3.56 15.30
C LEU A 120 -4.84 -4.09 16.59
N ALA A 121 -4.76 -5.41 16.83
CA ALA A 121 -5.22 -6.01 18.08
C ALA A 121 -4.38 -5.60 19.30
N SER A 122 -3.08 -5.33 19.15
CA SER A 122 -2.27 -4.81 20.27
C SER A 122 -2.64 -3.38 20.63
N ILE A 123 -2.95 -2.53 19.65
CA ILE A 123 -3.50 -1.18 19.91
C ILE A 123 -4.84 -1.31 20.63
N LYS A 124 -5.75 -2.16 20.14
CA LYS A 124 -7.04 -2.41 20.81
C LYS A 124 -6.84 -2.79 22.29
N ARG A 125 -5.93 -3.73 22.58
CA ARG A 125 -5.66 -4.18 23.95
C ARG A 125 -5.08 -3.08 24.84
N ALA A 126 -4.22 -2.22 24.29
CA ALA A 126 -3.58 -1.15 25.05
C ALA A 126 -4.50 0.06 25.28
N GLU A 127 -5.35 0.40 24.31
CA GLU A 127 -6.06 1.69 24.27
C GLU A 127 -7.58 1.59 24.41
N ALA A 128 -8.16 0.39 24.55
CA ALA A 128 -9.62 0.22 24.58
C ALA A 128 -10.32 1.09 25.63
N GLU A 129 -9.77 1.19 26.85
CA GLU A 129 -10.36 2.00 27.92
C GLU A 129 -10.37 3.49 27.57
N GLU A 130 -9.27 4.00 27.02
CA GLU A 130 -9.14 5.40 26.60
C GLU A 130 -10.11 5.73 25.46
N ILE A 131 -10.22 4.84 24.46
CA ILE A 131 -11.13 5.00 23.32
C ILE A 131 -12.58 5.02 23.81
N ILE A 132 -12.96 4.08 24.68
CA ILE A 132 -14.33 3.98 25.20
C ILE A 132 -14.65 5.19 26.07
N THR A 133 -13.72 5.64 26.91
CA THR A 133 -13.90 6.84 27.75
C THR A 133 -14.09 8.09 26.88
N SER A 134 -13.24 8.25 25.86
CA SER A 134 -13.33 9.37 24.91
C SER A 134 -14.65 9.36 24.14
N ALA A 135 -15.09 8.18 23.68
CA ALA A 135 -16.38 8.01 23.03
C ALA A 135 -17.55 8.33 23.97
N ASN A 136 -17.56 7.81 25.20
CA ASN A 136 -18.60 8.09 26.20
C ASN A 136 -18.73 9.60 26.47
N ASN A 137 -17.60 10.29 26.59
CA ASN A 137 -17.56 11.74 26.84
C ASN A 137 -18.10 12.56 25.65
N GLN A 138 -17.80 12.17 24.42
CA GLN A 138 -18.23 12.89 23.22
C GLN A 138 -19.64 12.50 22.76
N LEU A 139 -20.11 11.30 23.09
CA LEU A 139 -21.39 10.74 22.66
C LEU A 139 -22.43 10.67 23.78
N GLN A 140 -22.32 11.50 24.82
CA GLN A 140 -23.17 11.48 26.02
C GLN A 140 -24.67 11.37 25.74
N LYS A 141 -25.18 12.07 24.71
CA LYS A 141 -26.60 12.02 24.32
C LYS A 141 -27.08 10.62 23.94
N TRP A 142 -26.20 9.80 23.35
CA TRP A 142 -26.49 8.44 22.91
C TRP A 142 -26.40 7.44 24.05
N MET A 143 -25.52 7.68 25.03
CA MET A 143 -25.25 6.75 26.14
C MET A 143 -26.44 6.53 27.08
N ARG A 144 -27.49 7.37 26.98
CA ARG A 144 -28.78 7.14 27.64
C ARG A 144 -29.50 5.89 27.14
N LEU A 145 -29.39 5.61 25.84
CA LEU A 145 -30.11 4.52 25.16
C LEU A 145 -29.18 3.41 24.69
N TYR A 146 -27.89 3.68 24.59
CA TYR A 146 -26.91 2.76 24.03
C TYR A 146 -25.75 2.52 25.00
N SER A 147 -25.06 1.40 24.82
CA SER A 147 -23.82 1.06 25.51
C SER A 147 -22.73 0.74 24.50
N ILE A 148 -21.49 1.01 24.89
CA ILE A 148 -20.29 0.65 24.13
C ILE A 148 -19.59 -0.46 24.91
N SER A 149 -19.25 -1.55 24.23
CA SER A 149 -18.40 -2.63 24.76
C SER A 149 -17.06 -2.64 24.02
N SER A 150 -15.99 -2.97 24.73
CA SER A 150 -14.67 -3.21 24.12
C SER A 150 -14.67 -4.36 23.12
N ASP A 151 -15.58 -5.33 23.26
CA ASP A 151 -15.72 -6.42 22.30
C ASP A 151 -16.11 -5.91 20.90
N ASN A 152 -16.91 -4.84 20.86
CA ASN A 152 -17.40 -4.24 19.63
C ASN A 152 -16.56 -3.04 19.13
N LEU A 153 -15.40 -2.83 19.74
CA LEU A 153 -14.38 -1.91 19.25
C LEU A 153 -13.49 -2.63 18.22
N LYS A 154 -13.25 -2.02 17.07
CA LYS A 154 -12.20 -2.43 16.13
C LYS A 154 -11.28 -1.27 15.81
N ILE A 155 -9.97 -1.57 15.79
CA ILE A 155 -8.95 -0.66 15.27
C ILE A 155 -8.70 -1.04 13.82
N VAL A 156 -8.65 -0.05 12.94
CA VAL A 156 -8.53 -0.23 11.49
C VAL A 156 -7.46 0.69 10.90
N ASP A 157 -7.23 0.50 9.60
CA ASP A 157 -6.28 1.29 8.80
C ASP A 157 -4.83 1.17 9.29
N ASP A 158 -4.17 2.29 9.57
CA ASP A 158 -2.79 2.34 10.08
C ASP A 158 -2.69 2.22 11.62
N GLY A 159 -3.82 2.07 12.31
CA GLY A 159 -3.93 2.08 13.76
C GLY A 159 -4.49 3.37 14.35
N THR A 160 -4.71 4.42 13.54
CA THR A 160 -5.23 5.72 13.98
C THR A 160 -6.76 5.85 13.90
N TRP A 161 -7.45 4.81 13.44
CA TRP A 161 -8.90 4.81 13.28
C TRP A 161 -9.54 3.70 14.10
N ALA A 162 -10.64 4.03 14.77
CA ALA A 162 -11.41 3.11 15.57
C ALA A 162 -12.88 3.13 15.15
N VAL A 163 -13.48 1.96 15.02
CA VAL A 163 -14.92 1.80 14.80
C VAL A 163 -15.52 1.20 16.06
N ILE A 164 -16.55 1.84 16.58
CA ILE A 164 -17.31 1.37 17.73
C ILE A 164 -18.74 1.09 17.32
N LYS A 165 -19.24 -0.08 17.73
CA LYS A 165 -20.66 -0.39 17.68
C LYS A 165 -21.32 0.04 19.01
N LEU A 166 -22.43 0.73 18.90
CA LEU A 166 -23.30 1.11 20.00
C LEU A 166 -24.48 0.13 20.03
N ASP A 167 -24.57 -0.65 21.09
CA ASP A 167 -25.66 -1.60 21.29
C ASP A 167 -26.79 -0.94 22.10
N TYR A 168 -28.02 -1.09 21.63
CA TYR A 168 -29.19 -0.53 22.29
C TYR A 168 -29.46 -1.25 23.63
N ARG A 169 -29.73 -0.48 24.69
CA ARG A 169 -29.96 -0.99 26.05
C ARG A 169 -31.39 -1.49 26.30
N GLY A 170 -32.34 -1.22 25.40
CA GLY A 170 -33.75 -1.52 25.64
C GLY A 170 -34.10 -3.00 25.46
N ASN A 171 -35.09 -3.47 26.20
CA ASN A 171 -35.57 -4.86 26.26
C ASN A 171 -36.49 -5.29 25.09
N THR A 172 -36.59 -4.52 24.01
CA THR A 172 -37.55 -4.80 22.95
C THR A 172 -36.97 -5.69 21.85
N VAL A 173 -37.68 -6.76 21.53
CA VAL A 173 -37.39 -7.77 20.49
C VAL A 173 -37.35 -7.18 19.06
N LEU A 174 -37.83 -5.95 18.89
CA LEU A 174 -37.60 -5.18 17.67
C LEU A 174 -36.16 -4.68 17.71
N ASN A 175 -35.24 -5.44 17.11
CA ASN A 175 -33.84 -5.07 16.92
C ASN A 175 -33.76 -3.61 16.45
N ARG A 176 -33.50 -2.67 17.37
CA ARG A 176 -33.07 -1.35 16.93
C ARG A 176 -31.69 -1.56 16.35
N ASP A 177 -31.54 -1.13 15.10
CA ASP A 177 -30.27 -1.21 14.38
C ASP A 177 -29.15 -0.71 15.29
N SER A 178 -28.10 -1.52 15.39
CA SER A 178 -26.89 -1.08 16.07
C SER A 178 -26.36 0.14 15.35
N LEU A 179 -25.93 1.14 16.12
CA LEU A 179 -25.33 2.34 15.54
C LEU A 179 -23.82 2.17 15.53
N PHE A 180 -23.17 2.77 14.54
CA PHE A 180 -21.73 2.78 14.42
C PHE A 180 -21.24 4.22 14.52
N ALA A 181 -20.23 4.44 15.36
CA ALA A 181 -19.46 5.67 15.36
C ALA A 181 -18.01 5.38 15.00
N ILE A 182 -17.36 6.37 14.40
CA ILE A 182 -15.96 6.26 13.99
C ILE A 182 -15.17 7.32 14.76
N LEU A 183 -14.04 6.92 15.32
CA LEU A 183 -13.09 7.79 15.98
C LEU A 183 -11.77 7.82 15.19
N HIS A 184 -11.09 8.96 15.25
CA HIS A 184 -9.75 9.18 14.72
C HIS A 184 -8.84 9.65 15.84
N LYS A 185 -7.61 9.14 15.86
CA LYS A 185 -6.57 9.55 16.80
C LYS A 185 -5.86 10.78 16.26
N ASP A 186 -6.08 11.92 16.89
CA ASP A 186 -5.50 13.21 16.53
C ASP A 186 -4.69 13.74 17.72
N LEU A 187 -3.39 14.02 17.52
CA LEU A 187 -2.47 14.49 18.56
C LEU A 187 -2.51 13.64 19.86
N ASN A 188 -2.56 12.31 19.71
CA ASN A 188 -2.71 11.32 20.79
C ASN A 188 -4.05 11.32 21.52
N GLU A 189 -5.08 12.03 21.03
CA GLU A 189 -6.43 11.99 21.58
C GLU A 189 -7.40 11.34 20.60
N TRP A 190 -8.27 10.47 21.09
CA TRP A 190 -9.33 9.87 20.29
C TRP A 190 -10.53 10.79 20.16
N LYS A 191 -10.85 11.22 18.94
CA LYS A 191 -11.95 12.15 18.65
C LYS A 191 -12.98 11.51 17.74
N VAL A 192 -14.26 11.77 17.99
CA VAL A 192 -15.35 11.30 17.12
C VAL A 192 -15.25 11.99 15.76
N ALA A 193 -15.03 11.20 14.72
CA ALA A 193 -14.97 11.63 13.32
C ALA A 193 -16.33 11.45 12.61
N ALA A 194 -17.10 10.42 12.98
CA ALA A 194 -18.49 10.23 12.56
C ALA A 194 -19.37 9.93 13.77
N ASN A 195 -20.51 10.63 13.87
CA ASN A 195 -21.50 10.37 14.91
C ASN A 195 -22.18 9.00 14.69
N PRO A 196 -22.82 8.43 15.74
CA PRO A 196 -23.60 7.20 15.63
C PRO A 196 -24.63 7.23 14.49
N GLU A 197 -24.44 6.35 13.52
CA GLU A 197 -25.30 6.17 12.34
C GLU A 197 -25.52 4.66 12.11
N ILE A 198 -26.63 4.27 11.48
CA ILE A 198 -26.90 2.85 11.17
C ILE A 198 -25.91 2.33 10.11
N VAL A 199 -25.59 3.19 9.14
CA VAL A 199 -24.61 2.94 8.08
C VAL A 199 -23.83 4.24 7.90
N VAL A 200 -22.51 4.19 8.12
CA VAL A 200 -21.66 5.37 7.93
C VAL A 200 -21.22 5.42 6.47
N SER A 201 -21.59 6.48 5.75
CA SER A 201 -21.33 6.57 4.31
C SER A 201 -20.02 7.31 3.99
N LYS A 202 -19.31 6.86 2.94
CA LYS A 202 -18.12 7.57 2.44
C LYS A 202 -18.47 8.94 1.82
N ILE A 203 -19.70 9.10 1.34
CA ILE A 203 -20.17 10.34 0.69
C ILE A 203 -20.30 11.45 1.74
N ASP A 204 -20.90 11.12 2.89
CA ASP A 204 -21.12 12.07 3.98
C ASP A 204 -19.83 12.30 4.78
N HIS A 205 -18.93 11.31 4.80
CA HIS A 205 -17.67 11.33 5.54
C HIS A 205 -16.45 11.12 4.62
N PRO A 206 -16.14 12.05 3.70
CA PRO A 206 -15.13 11.85 2.65
C PRO A 206 -13.70 11.69 3.18
N ASN A 207 -13.42 12.18 4.40
CA ASN A 207 -12.09 12.13 5.01
C ASN A 207 -11.82 10.83 5.79
N ILE A 208 -12.85 10.02 6.05
CA ILE A 208 -12.70 8.75 6.79
C ILE A 208 -12.20 7.66 5.83
N PRO A 209 -11.16 6.88 6.17
CA PRO A 209 -10.62 5.85 5.29
C PRO A 209 -11.66 4.77 4.98
N SER A 210 -11.58 4.20 3.77
CA SER A 210 -12.54 3.20 3.31
C SER A 210 -12.58 1.94 4.19
N SER A 211 -11.46 1.61 4.84
CA SER A 211 -11.36 0.52 5.82
C SER A 211 -12.30 0.74 7.01
N ALA A 212 -12.36 1.95 7.56
CA ALA A 212 -13.27 2.30 8.64
C ALA A 212 -14.73 2.38 8.17
N ILE A 213 -14.99 2.93 6.99
CA ILE A 213 -16.34 2.96 6.39
C ILE A 213 -16.89 1.55 6.19
N LEU A 214 -16.09 0.63 5.64
CA LEU A 214 -16.50 -0.75 5.40
C LEU A 214 -16.84 -1.48 6.70
N GLU A 215 -16.04 -1.25 7.75
CA GLU A 215 -16.27 -1.84 9.06
C GLU A 215 -17.51 -1.26 9.76
N ALA A 216 -17.79 0.03 9.57
CA ALA A 216 -18.97 0.72 10.09
C ALA A 216 -20.23 0.58 9.21
N SER A 217 -20.13 -0.21 8.13
CA SER A 217 -21.22 -0.51 7.20
C SER A 217 -21.19 -1.97 6.78
N PRO A 218 -21.26 -2.93 7.74
CA PRO A 218 -21.22 -4.33 7.38
C PRO A 218 -22.41 -4.64 6.48
N VAL A 219 -22.13 -5.07 5.25
CA VAL A 219 -23.15 -5.54 4.30
C VAL A 219 -23.95 -6.61 5.04
N ALA A 220 -25.27 -6.42 5.14
CA ALA A 220 -26.14 -7.39 5.79
C ALA A 220 -25.83 -8.79 5.25
N PRO A 221 -25.70 -9.82 6.09
CA PRO A 221 -25.58 -11.19 5.59
C PRO A 221 -26.77 -11.46 4.67
N PRO A 222 -26.59 -12.17 3.54
CA PRO A 222 -27.70 -12.51 2.67
C PRO A 222 -28.79 -13.18 3.51
N ALA A 223 -30.03 -12.72 3.34
CA ALA A 223 -31.19 -13.30 4.00
C ALA A 223 -31.19 -14.81 3.73
N LYS A 224 -31.21 -15.61 4.80
CA LYS A 224 -31.41 -17.06 4.72
C LYS A 224 -32.86 -17.38 4.40
#